data_AF-A0A382Y765-F1
#
_entry.id   AF-A0A382Y765-F1
#
_cell.length_a   1.000
_cell.length_b   1.000
_cell.length_c   1.000
_cell.angle_alpha   90.00
_cell.angle_beta   90.00
_cell.angle_gamma   90.00
#
_symmetry.space_group_name_H-M   'P 1'
#
loop_
_entity.id
_entity.type
_entity.pdbx_description
1 polymer ?
#
loop_
_entity_poly.entity_id
_entity_poly.type
_entity_poly.pdbx_seq_one_letter_code
_entity_poly.pdbx_strand_id
1 'polypeptide(L)'
;MVDRHSMAHGLEVRVPFLGAKHRNAAHRLPLDWRLRGSREKIALRAAANLTSLPESIVNRPKLPAGRATSPTMINTLLEELEGHARDYANDIPSMSMMFKGQPEISLGLRLFRSMHITDGGLGRHGKDLMTLLEDVN
;
A
#
# COMPACT_ATOMS: atom_id res chain seq x y z
N MET A 1 0.25 6.52 11.32
CA MET A 1 1.70 6.45 11.05
C MET A 1 2.34 7.85 11.14
N VAL A 2 1.86 8.86 10.39
CA VAL A 2 2.42 10.24 10.37
C VAL A 2 2.69 10.84 11.76
N ASP A 3 1.70 10.85 12.66
CA ASP A 3 1.79 11.48 13.98
C ASP A 3 2.94 10.94 14.87
N ARG A 4 2.98 9.61 15.08
CA ARG A 4 4.05 8.99 15.88
C ARG A 4 5.45 9.20 15.27
N HIS A 5 5.56 9.16 13.94
CA HIS A 5 6.86 9.35 13.27
C HIS A 5 7.31 10.81 13.35
N SER A 6 6.40 11.77 13.24
CA SER A 6 6.77 13.18 13.37
C SER A 6 7.12 13.55 14.81
N MET A 7 6.36 13.05 15.79
CA MET A 7 6.65 13.29 17.21
C MET A 7 7.99 12.71 17.66
N ALA A 8 8.42 11.57 17.09
CA ALA A 8 9.75 11.02 17.34
C ALA A 8 10.89 11.99 16.97
N HIS A 9 10.60 12.94 16.08
CA HIS A 9 11.52 14.01 15.67
C HIS A 9 11.12 15.40 16.21
N GLY A 10 10.22 15.47 17.18
CA GLY A 10 9.75 16.74 17.76
C GLY A 10 8.94 17.62 16.79
N LEU A 11 8.43 17.04 15.69
CA LEU A 11 7.68 17.77 14.67
C LEU A 11 6.17 17.60 14.86
N GLU A 12 5.46 18.73 14.90
CA GLU A 12 4.00 18.76 14.86
C GLU A 12 3.50 18.85 13.41
N VAL A 13 3.14 17.70 12.82
CA VAL A 13 2.64 17.65 11.44
C VAL A 13 1.11 17.74 11.42
N ARG A 14 0.59 18.75 10.73
CA ARG A 14 -0.85 18.94 10.51
C ARG A 14 -1.31 18.20 9.25
N VAL A 15 -2.55 17.70 9.26
CA VAL A 15 -3.18 17.02 8.11
C VAL A 15 -4.48 17.73 7.71
N PRO A 16 -4.42 18.84 6.96
CA PRO A 16 -5.58 19.71 6.69
C PRO A 16 -6.80 18.99 6.11
N PHE A 17 -6.58 18.00 5.24
CA PHE A 17 -7.64 17.21 4.60
C PHE A 17 -8.47 16.37 5.59
N LEU A 18 -7.98 16.10 6.80
CA LEU A 18 -8.71 15.33 7.82
C LEU A 18 -9.51 16.21 8.79
N GLY A 19 -9.43 17.54 8.66
CA GLY A 19 -10.20 18.47 9.48
C GLY A 19 -11.72 18.26 9.32
N ALA A 20 -12.47 18.39 10.41
CA ALA A 20 -13.91 18.09 10.46
C ALA A 20 -14.73 18.83 9.39
N LYS A 21 -14.46 20.14 9.20
CA LYS A 21 -15.13 20.95 8.17
C LYS A 21 -14.88 20.42 6.75
N HIS A 22 -13.62 20.09 6.44
CA HIS A 22 -13.25 19.56 5.13
C HIS A 22 -13.88 18.18 4.90
N ARG A 23 -13.79 17.27 5.89
CA ARG A 23 -14.40 15.94 5.81
C ARG A 23 -15.92 16.03 5.58
N ASN A 24 -16.62 16.87 6.35
CA ASN A 24 -18.07 17.04 6.21
C ASN A 24 -18.46 17.51 4.80
N ALA A 25 -17.68 18.43 4.21
CA ALA A 25 -17.91 18.87 2.83
C ALA A 25 -17.61 17.75 1.82
N ALA A 26 -16.46 17.10 1.95
CA ALA A 26 -16.02 16.04 1.03
C ALA A 26 -16.96 14.82 1.04
N HIS A 27 -17.55 14.47 2.18
CA HIS A 27 -18.49 13.35 2.32
C HIS A 27 -19.83 13.59 1.60
N ARG A 28 -20.18 14.84 1.32
CA ARG A 28 -21.42 15.21 0.60
C ARG A 28 -21.24 15.23 -0.92
N LEU A 29 -20.01 15.03 -1.42
CA LEU A 29 -19.74 15.02 -2.85
C LEU A 29 -20.34 13.75 -3.50
N PRO A 30 -21.04 13.89 -4.64
CA PRO A 30 -21.47 12.75 -5.44
C PRO A 30 -20.30 11.86 -5.86
N LEU A 31 -20.55 10.58 -6.13
CA LEU A 31 -19.51 9.61 -6.49
C LEU A 31 -18.72 10.05 -7.74
N ASP A 32 -19.40 10.58 -8.75
CA ASP A 32 -18.78 11.05 -10.01
C ASP A 32 -17.81 12.23 -9.84
N TRP A 33 -17.90 12.94 -8.71
CA TRP A 33 -16.98 14.00 -8.31
C TRP A 33 -15.80 13.49 -7.49
N ARG A 34 -15.84 12.22 -7.07
CA ARG A 34 -14.74 11.54 -6.36
C ARG A 34 -13.94 10.65 -7.31
N LEU A 35 -14.64 9.95 -8.21
CA LEU A 35 -14.09 9.01 -9.18
C LEU A 35 -14.92 9.05 -10.48
N ARG A 36 -14.25 9.12 -11.63
CA ARG A 36 -14.90 8.99 -12.94
C ARG A 36 -14.01 8.18 -13.88
N GLY A 37 -14.47 7.01 -14.32
CA GLY A 37 -13.63 6.05 -15.03
C GLY A 37 -12.38 5.70 -14.22
N SER A 38 -11.20 5.79 -14.83
CA SER A 38 -9.91 5.58 -14.15
C SER A 38 -9.38 6.81 -13.39
N ARG A 39 -10.10 7.95 -13.43
CA ARG A 39 -9.60 9.22 -12.92
C ARG A 39 -10.14 9.50 -11.51
N GLU A 40 -9.22 9.53 -10.55
CA GLU A 40 -9.51 9.80 -9.14
C GLU A 40 -9.45 11.29 -8.79
N LYS A 41 -10.09 11.66 -7.68
CA LYS A 41 -9.99 12.98 -7.01
C LYS A 41 -10.49 14.14 -7.89
N ILE A 42 -11.56 13.93 -8.65
CA ILE A 42 -12.07 14.89 -9.64
C ILE A 42 -12.32 16.29 -9.03
N ALA A 43 -13.09 16.37 -7.94
CA ALA A 43 -13.37 17.64 -7.28
C ALA A 43 -12.11 18.35 -6.75
N LEU A 44 -11.16 17.59 -6.21
CA LEU A 44 -9.88 18.15 -5.74
C LEU A 44 -9.05 18.70 -6.90
N ARG A 45 -9.00 17.99 -8.03
CA ARG A 45 -8.30 18.45 -9.24
C ARG A 45 -8.98 19.66 -9.85
N ALA A 46 -10.30 19.69 -9.88
CA ALA A 46 -11.07 20.85 -10.32
C ALA A 46 -10.78 22.07 -9.43
N ALA A 47 -10.76 21.90 -8.11
CA ALA A 47 -10.38 22.96 -7.19
C ALA A 47 -8.91 23.39 -7.36
N ALA A 48 -8.00 22.46 -7.58
CA ALA A 48 -6.58 22.76 -7.81
C ALA A 48 -6.34 23.52 -9.12
N ASN A 49 -7.14 23.28 -10.17
CA ASN A 49 -7.11 24.06 -11.42
C ASN A 49 -7.49 25.54 -11.22
N LEU A 50 -8.17 25.88 -10.13
CA LEU A 50 -8.48 27.28 -9.78
C LEU A 50 -7.31 27.99 -9.06
N THR A 51 -6.21 27.28 -8.82
CA THR A 51 -5.01 27.82 -8.16
C THR A 51 -3.90 28.10 -9.18
N SER A 52 -2.78 28.63 -8.72
CA SER A 52 -1.58 28.86 -9.54
C SER A 52 -0.73 27.60 -9.76
N LEU A 53 -1.23 26.40 -9.45
CA LEU A 53 -0.50 25.16 -9.67
C LEU A 53 -0.38 24.84 -11.17
N PRO A 54 0.79 24.39 -11.66
CA PRO A 54 0.94 23.98 -13.05
C PRO A 54 0.02 22.82 -13.40
N GLU A 55 -0.49 22.81 -14.64
CA GLU A 55 -1.37 21.75 -15.13
C GLU A 55 -0.73 20.36 -15.02
N SER A 56 0.59 20.26 -15.24
CA SER A 56 1.37 19.04 -15.08
C SER A 56 1.31 18.46 -13.65
N ILE A 57 1.14 19.30 -12.64
CA ILE A 57 0.97 18.89 -11.23
C ILE A 57 -0.48 18.52 -10.96
N VAL A 58 -1.43 19.35 -11.39
CA VAL A 58 -2.86 19.13 -11.13
C VAL A 58 -3.35 17.85 -11.80
N ASN A 59 -2.83 17.51 -12.99
CA ASN A 59 -3.23 16.33 -13.75
C ASN A 59 -2.32 15.11 -13.53
N ARG A 60 -1.31 15.22 -12.67
CA ARG A 60 -0.37 14.12 -12.39
C ARG A 60 -1.10 12.85 -11.90
N PRO A 61 -0.79 11.66 -12.45
CA PRO A 61 -1.28 10.39 -11.93
C PRO A 61 -0.86 10.14 -10.48
N LYS A 62 -1.67 9.38 -9.75
CA LYS A 62 -1.32 8.97 -8.38
C LYS A 62 -0.16 7.97 -8.44
N LEU A 63 0.93 8.26 -7.75
CA LEU A 63 2.00 7.28 -7.59
C LEU A 63 1.68 6.31 -6.45
N PRO A 64 1.92 5.01 -6.63
CA PRO A 64 1.84 4.04 -5.54
C PRO A 64 3.00 4.30 -4.56
N ALA A 65 2.67 4.67 -3.33
CA ALA A 65 3.67 5.10 -2.34
C ALA A 65 4.74 4.04 -2.03
N GLY A 66 4.36 2.75 -1.95
CA GLY A 66 5.29 1.67 -1.58
C GLY A 66 6.37 1.38 -2.62
N ARG A 67 5.98 1.08 -3.87
CA ARG A 67 6.96 0.82 -4.95
C ARG A 67 7.74 2.07 -5.35
N ALA A 68 7.16 3.27 -5.21
CA ALA A 68 7.80 4.50 -5.69
C ALA A 68 8.94 5.00 -4.77
N THR A 69 8.94 4.66 -3.47
CA THR A 69 9.97 5.15 -2.53
C THR A 69 11.23 4.29 -2.51
N SER A 70 11.16 3.02 -2.90
CA SER A 70 12.32 2.11 -2.96
C SER A 70 12.19 1.07 -4.08
N PRO A 71 12.07 1.50 -5.35
CA PRO A 71 11.74 0.61 -6.46
C PRO A 71 12.80 -0.47 -6.69
N THR A 72 14.09 -0.11 -6.63
CA THR A 72 15.20 -1.03 -6.87
C THR A 72 15.28 -2.14 -5.83
N MET A 73 15.22 -1.78 -4.55
CA MET A 73 15.28 -2.76 -3.44
C MET A 73 14.14 -3.78 -3.50
N ILE A 74 12.91 -3.31 -3.80
CA ILE A 74 11.77 -4.22 -3.94
C ILE A 74 11.92 -5.11 -5.16
N ASN A 75 12.34 -4.58 -6.31
CA ASN A 75 12.50 -5.39 -7.52
C ASN A 75 13.57 -6.47 -7.34
N THR A 76 14.73 -6.14 -6.76
CA THR A 76 15.79 -7.11 -6.48
C THR A 76 15.29 -8.24 -5.57
N LEU A 77 14.56 -7.90 -4.50
CA LEU A 77 13.98 -8.91 -3.60
C LEU A 77 12.97 -9.82 -4.33
N LEU A 78 12.11 -9.25 -5.17
CA LEU A 78 11.12 -10.02 -5.92
C LEU A 78 11.74 -10.93 -6.98
N GLU A 79 12.83 -10.49 -7.61
CA GLU A 79 13.62 -11.30 -8.53
C GLU A 79 14.30 -12.47 -7.80
N GLU A 80 14.91 -12.22 -6.65
CA GLU A 80 15.54 -13.26 -5.81
C GLU A 80 14.54 -14.32 -5.32
N LEU A 81 13.33 -13.91 -4.97
CA LEU A 81 12.29 -14.79 -4.41
C LEU A 81 11.28 -15.30 -5.43
N GLU A 82 11.53 -15.12 -6.74
CA GLU A 82 10.56 -15.44 -7.77
C GLU A 82 10.18 -16.94 -7.80
N GLY A 83 11.13 -17.83 -7.54
CA GLY A 83 10.90 -19.28 -7.40
C GLY A 83 9.94 -19.59 -6.25
N HIS A 84 10.29 -19.11 -5.05
CA HIS A 84 9.45 -19.23 -3.85
C HIS A 84 8.05 -18.66 -4.06
N ALA A 85 7.92 -17.50 -4.72
CA ALA A 85 6.63 -16.88 -5.00
C ALA A 85 5.72 -17.79 -5.84
N ARG A 86 6.29 -18.52 -6.81
CA ARG A 86 5.54 -19.49 -7.63
C ARG A 86 5.15 -20.73 -6.82
N ASP A 87 6.04 -21.21 -5.99
CA ASP A 87 5.77 -22.38 -5.14
C ASP A 87 4.65 -22.06 -4.14
N TYR A 88 4.78 -20.94 -3.43
CA TYR A 88 3.82 -20.50 -2.40
C TYR A 88 2.46 -20.12 -2.97
N ALA A 89 2.36 -19.78 -4.26
CA ALA A 89 1.07 -19.57 -4.90
C ALA A 89 0.17 -20.82 -4.85
N ASN A 90 0.76 -22.00 -4.65
CA ASN A 90 0.03 -23.26 -4.55
C ASN A 90 -0.26 -23.71 -3.10
N ASP A 91 0.22 -22.98 -2.09
CA ASP A 91 -0.01 -23.30 -0.67
C ASP A 91 -1.48 -23.43 -0.31
N ILE A 92 -2.32 -22.62 -0.97
CA ILE A 92 -3.76 -22.59 -0.78
C ILE A 92 -4.39 -22.89 -2.16
N PRO A 93 -4.64 -24.16 -2.48
CA PRO A 93 -5.08 -24.56 -3.82
C PRO A 93 -6.36 -23.85 -4.27
N SER A 94 -7.28 -23.56 -3.34
CA SER A 94 -8.53 -22.83 -3.60
C SER A 94 -8.32 -21.37 -4.04
N MET A 95 -7.16 -20.79 -3.73
CA MET A 95 -6.79 -19.40 -4.05
C MET A 95 -5.70 -19.30 -5.12
N SER A 96 -5.14 -20.42 -5.60
CA SER A 96 -4.03 -20.45 -6.56
C SER A 96 -4.27 -19.60 -7.81
N MET A 97 -5.51 -19.58 -8.32
CA MET A 97 -5.90 -18.77 -9.47
C MET A 97 -5.81 -17.26 -9.23
N MET A 98 -5.94 -16.78 -7.97
CA MET A 98 -5.82 -15.36 -7.63
C MET A 98 -4.40 -14.81 -7.77
N PHE A 99 -3.39 -15.69 -7.72
CA PHE A 99 -1.98 -15.31 -7.84
C PHE A 99 -1.49 -15.34 -9.29
N LYS A 100 -2.33 -15.73 -10.25
CA LYS A 100 -1.98 -15.80 -11.67
C LYS A 100 -1.61 -14.40 -12.19
N GLY A 101 -0.36 -14.26 -12.67
CA GLY A 101 0.19 -13.00 -13.17
C GLY A 101 0.70 -12.03 -12.10
N GLN A 102 0.61 -12.42 -10.83
CA GLN A 102 1.09 -11.65 -9.68
C GLN A 102 1.57 -12.59 -8.55
N PRO A 103 2.52 -13.49 -8.83
CA PRO A 103 2.97 -14.49 -7.87
C PRO A 103 3.55 -13.87 -6.61
N GLU A 104 4.08 -12.64 -6.66
CA GLU A 104 4.65 -11.96 -5.50
C GLU A 104 3.64 -11.74 -4.35
N ILE A 105 2.34 -11.77 -4.63
CA ILE A 105 1.31 -11.66 -3.60
C ILE A 105 1.34 -12.87 -2.66
N SER A 106 1.74 -14.06 -3.16
CA SER A 106 1.87 -15.26 -2.34
C SER A 106 2.94 -15.08 -1.25
N LEU A 107 4.07 -14.41 -1.55
CA LEU A 107 5.10 -14.07 -0.57
C LEU A 107 4.54 -13.20 0.55
N GLY A 108 3.79 -12.16 0.19
CA GLY A 108 3.15 -11.27 1.15
C GLY A 108 2.12 -11.99 2.02
N LEU A 109 1.31 -12.86 1.42
CA LEU A 109 0.32 -13.65 2.14
C LEU A 109 0.97 -14.65 3.10
N ARG A 110 2.04 -15.31 2.67
CA ARG A 110 2.79 -16.27 3.51
C ARG A 110 3.49 -15.55 4.66
N LEU A 111 4.12 -14.41 4.41
CA LEU A 111 4.69 -13.57 5.46
C LEU A 111 3.63 -13.10 6.46
N PHE A 112 2.45 -12.70 5.98
CA PHE A 112 1.33 -12.34 6.84
C PHE A 112 0.87 -13.51 7.72
N ARG A 113 0.74 -14.72 7.14
CA ARG A 113 0.38 -15.94 7.88
C ARG A 113 1.40 -16.23 8.97
N SER A 114 2.69 -16.18 8.67
CA SER A 114 3.77 -16.34 9.65
C SER A 114 3.67 -15.32 10.78
N MET A 115 3.53 -14.04 10.45
CA MET A 115 3.59 -12.96 11.44
C MET A 115 2.36 -12.84 12.33
N HIS A 116 1.20 -13.35 11.88
CA HIS A 116 -0.07 -13.07 12.55
C HIS A 116 -0.95 -14.29 12.81
N ILE A 117 -0.81 -15.37 12.04
CA ILE A 117 -1.73 -16.51 12.08
C ILE A 117 -1.06 -17.73 12.72
N THR A 118 0.11 -18.13 12.22
CA THR A 118 0.88 -19.25 12.78
C THR A 118 1.20 -18.94 14.25
N ASP A 119 0.82 -19.84 15.16
CA ASP A 119 0.89 -19.70 16.63
C ASP A 119 0.51 -18.32 17.19
N GLY A 120 -0.43 -17.63 16.54
CA GLY A 120 -0.87 -16.28 16.92
C GLY A 120 0.21 -15.20 16.80
N GLY A 121 1.28 -15.42 16.02
CA GLY A 121 2.32 -14.43 15.76
C GLY A 121 3.42 -14.29 16.83
N LEU A 122 3.45 -15.18 17.82
CA LEU A 122 4.40 -15.10 18.95
C LEU A 122 5.85 -15.44 18.55
N GLY A 123 6.85 -14.71 19.05
CA GLY A 123 8.27 -15.07 18.84
C GLY A 123 8.81 -14.86 17.42
N ARG A 124 8.12 -14.11 16.55
CA ARG A 124 8.60 -13.71 15.22
C ARG A 124 9.52 -12.49 15.22
N HIS A 125 9.64 -11.80 16.35
CA HIS A 125 10.49 -10.61 16.45
C HIS A 125 11.97 -10.96 16.28
N GLY A 126 12.67 -10.22 15.42
CA GLY A 126 14.11 -10.40 15.17
C GLY A 126 14.48 -11.59 14.28
N LYS A 127 13.51 -12.38 13.81
CA LYS A 127 13.76 -13.44 12.82
C LYS A 127 13.99 -12.83 11.44
N ASP A 128 14.84 -13.47 10.64
CA ASP A 128 15.08 -13.10 9.25
C ASP A 128 13.89 -13.49 8.35
N LEU A 129 13.90 -12.96 7.12
CA LEU A 129 12.81 -13.13 6.16
C LEU A 129 12.57 -14.60 5.79
N MET A 130 13.62 -15.38 5.54
CA MET A 130 13.48 -16.77 5.08
C MET A 130 12.93 -17.64 6.21
N THR A 131 13.45 -17.47 7.43
CA THR A 131 12.90 -18.12 8.62
C THR A 131 11.41 -17.84 8.79
N LEU A 132 10.97 -16.60 8.52
CA LEU A 132 9.55 -16.25 8.59
C LEU A 132 8.72 -16.87 7.47
N LEU A 133 9.24 -16.91 6.24
CA LEU A 133 8.54 -17.52 5.11
C LEU A 133 8.41 -19.04 5.28
N GLU A 134 9.42 -19.71 5.82
CA GLU A 134 9.44 -21.16 6.04
C GLU A 134 8.61 -21.62 7.25
N ASP A 135 8.29 -20.70 8.19
CA ASP A 135 7.47 -20.97 9.39
C ASP A 135 6.04 -21.41 9.08
N VAL A 136 5.58 -21.24 7.85
CA VAL A 136 4.23 -21.57 7.41
C VAL A 136 4.22 -22.96 6.77
N ASN A 137 3.55 -23.92 7.41
CA ASN A 137 3.24 -25.23 6.82
C ASN A 137 2.02 -25.19 5.88
#